data_AF-A0AAD9I345-F1
#
_entry.id   AF-A0AAD9I345-F1
#
_cell.length_a   1.000
_cell.length_b   1.000
_cell.length_c   1.000
_cell.angle_alpha   90.00
_cell.angle_beta   90.00
_cell.angle_gamma   90.00
#
_symmetry.space_group_name_H-M   'P 1'
#
loop_
_entity.id
_entity.type
_entity.pdbx_description
1 polymer ?
#
loop_
_entity_poly.entity_id
_entity_poly.type
_entity_poly.pdbx_seq_one_letter_code
_entity_poly.pdbx_strand_id
1 'polypeptide(L)'
;MPTYLCHGFRWYRRSIRVYVVVQNLDDAAPEWIIPAKSSRSVLESFYTLFDFLPYCKPPPPPHRDSHAGSPSLLRQPLSAATSDDDSYVFDTPAYAHGPATAAAAYGLAKTRSASRPRSRRSSNDMRAQDWSVVKLLEEYDPLNLDEVSRPYAYVADYLVRVDLSVSIVEEMQRYEERVRADRDTPAMTGPRSDETAQAAAV
;
A
#
# COMPACT_ATOMS: atom_id res chain seq x y z
N MET A 1 -16.09 -3.53 -2.38
CA MET A 1 -15.12 -2.53 -1.90
C MET A 1 -15.84 -1.60 -0.94
N PRO A 2 -15.19 -1.06 0.10
CA PRO A 2 -15.80 0.03 0.88
C PRO A 2 -16.07 1.24 -0.03
N THR A 3 -17.15 1.95 0.26
CA THR A 3 -17.49 3.22 -0.40
C THR A 3 -16.97 4.37 0.45
N TYR A 4 -16.46 5.41 -0.19
CA TYR A 4 -16.00 6.61 0.49
C TYR A 4 -16.68 7.85 -0.08
N LEU A 5 -17.02 8.77 0.80
CA LEU A 5 -17.25 10.16 0.45
C LEU A 5 -15.89 10.86 0.53
N CYS A 6 -15.52 11.59 -0.52
CA CYS A 6 -14.26 12.32 -0.54
C CYS A 6 -14.45 13.73 -1.10
N HIS A 7 -13.66 14.66 -0.58
CA HIS A 7 -13.39 15.93 -1.20
C HIS A 7 -11.92 15.97 -1.60
N GLY A 8 -11.66 16.50 -2.79
CA GLY A 8 -10.33 16.47 -3.38
C GLY A 8 -10.40 16.63 -4.88
N PHE A 9 -9.27 16.38 -5.54
CA PHE A 9 -9.19 16.44 -6.98
C PHE A 9 -8.96 15.05 -7.58
N ARG A 10 -9.46 14.90 -8.80
CA ARG A 10 -9.30 13.70 -9.60
C ARG A 10 -7.90 13.69 -10.23
N TRP A 11 -7.13 12.65 -9.97
CA TRP A 11 -5.79 12.45 -10.49
C TRP A 11 -5.77 11.34 -11.54
N TYR A 12 -5.43 11.70 -12.77
CA TYR A 12 -5.38 10.76 -13.89
C TYR A 12 -4.26 9.74 -13.71
N ARG A 13 -4.56 8.46 -13.96
CA ARG A 13 -3.60 7.35 -13.87
C ARG A 13 -2.35 7.58 -14.72
N ARG A 14 -2.51 8.15 -15.92
CA ARG A 14 -1.39 8.52 -16.78
C ARG A 14 -0.46 9.54 -16.10
N SER A 15 -1.03 10.53 -15.43
CA SER A 15 -0.26 11.55 -14.69
C SER A 15 0.40 10.96 -13.44
N ILE A 16 -0.23 9.99 -12.77
CA ILE A 16 0.38 9.26 -11.64
C ILE A 16 1.63 8.52 -12.10
N ARG A 17 1.56 7.78 -13.21
CA ARG A 17 2.72 7.08 -13.79
C ARG A 17 3.86 8.04 -14.08
N VAL A 18 3.57 9.18 -14.69
CA VAL A 18 4.58 10.22 -14.97
C VAL A 18 5.17 10.77 -13.68
N TYR A 19 4.33 11.07 -12.68
CA TYR A 19 4.80 11.56 -11.38
C TYR A 19 5.74 10.59 -10.69
N VAL A 20 5.39 9.30 -10.63
CA VAL A 20 6.23 8.23 -10.04
C VAL A 20 7.61 8.18 -10.71
N VAL A 21 7.67 8.29 -12.04
CA VAL A 21 8.93 8.28 -12.78
C VAL A 21 9.74 9.56 -12.55
N VAL A 22 9.11 10.73 -12.63
CA VAL A 22 9.79 12.03 -12.51
C VAL A 22 10.35 12.24 -11.10
N GLN A 23 9.61 11.79 -10.07
CA GLN A 23 10.02 11.89 -8.67
C GLN A 23 10.83 10.69 -8.18
N ASN A 24 11.12 9.74 -9.08
CA ASN A 24 11.93 8.53 -8.82
C ASN A 24 11.43 7.73 -7.59
N LEU A 25 10.13 7.40 -7.59
CA LEU A 25 9.45 6.73 -6.47
C LEU A 25 9.44 5.22 -6.64
N ASP A 26 10.54 4.55 -6.30
CA ASP A 26 10.72 3.11 -6.49
C ASP A 26 9.71 2.23 -5.71
N ASP A 27 9.30 2.68 -4.53
CA ASP A 27 8.32 1.98 -3.69
C ASP A 27 6.86 2.23 -4.12
N ALA A 28 6.63 3.13 -5.09
CA ALA A 28 5.30 3.47 -5.59
C ALA A 28 4.89 2.62 -6.79
N ALA A 29 3.75 1.94 -6.66
CA ALA A 29 3.08 1.27 -7.77
C ALA A 29 2.04 2.23 -8.36
N PRO A 30 2.22 2.76 -9.59
CA PRO A 30 1.29 3.74 -10.15
C PRO A 30 -0.10 3.16 -10.42
N GLU A 31 -0.19 1.84 -10.61
CA GLU A 31 -1.46 1.12 -10.79
C GLU A 31 -2.21 0.89 -9.47
N TRP A 32 -1.49 0.88 -8.35
CA TRP A 32 -2.01 0.55 -7.01
C TRP A 32 -1.37 1.53 -6.01
N ILE A 33 -1.96 2.72 -5.87
CA ILE A 33 -1.45 3.80 -5.02
C ILE A 33 -1.94 3.72 -3.58
N ILE A 34 -3.03 3.01 -3.32
CA ILE A 34 -3.57 2.84 -1.95
C ILE A 34 -2.63 2.05 -1.02
N PRO A 35 -2.06 0.88 -1.42
CA PRO A 35 -1.28 0.02 -0.53
C PRO A 35 -0.21 0.77 0.26
N ALA A 36 -0.01 0.38 1.52
CA ALA A 36 0.77 1.14 2.50
C ALA A 36 2.17 1.60 2.03
N LYS A 37 2.89 0.81 1.23
CA LYS A 37 4.19 1.22 0.68
C LYS A 37 4.06 2.30 -0.38
N SER A 38 3.14 2.10 -1.32
CA SER A 38 2.91 2.98 -2.45
C SER A 38 2.38 4.34 -1.97
N SER A 39 1.35 4.32 -1.12
CA SER A 39 0.79 5.54 -0.57
C SER A 39 1.79 6.30 0.28
N ARG A 40 2.60 5.62 1.09
CA ARG A 40 3.65 6.25 1.87
C ARG A 40 4.67 6.97 0.99
N SER A 41 5.21 6.29 -0.04
CA SER A 41 6.21 6.87 -0.94
C SER A 41 5.69 8.12 -1.65
N VAL A 42 4.46 8.08 -2.14
CA VAL A 42 3.81 9.24 -2.78
C VAL A 42 3.56 10.37 -1.79
N LEU A 43 3.04 10.07 -0.60
CA LEU A 43 2.75 11.09 0.43
C LEU A 43 4.04 11.74 0.98
N GLU A 44 5.09 10.97 1.24
CA GLU A 44 6.40 11.52 1.65
C GLU A 44 6.96 12.47 0.58
N SER A 45 6.79 12.15 -0.70
CA SER A 45 7.12 13.04 -1.81
C SER A 45 6.29 14.33 -1.79
N PHE A 46 4.98 14.26 -1.48
CA PHE A 46 4.15 15.46 -1.32
C PHE A 46 4.65 16.39 -0.21
N TYR A 47 4.97 15.86 0.98
CA TYR A 47 5.51 16.68 2.07
C TYR A 47 6.91 17.24 1.78
N THR A 48 7.64 16.65 0.84
CA THR A 48 8.95 17.16 0.40
C THR A 48 8.80 18.29 -0.61
N LEU A 49 7.79 18.21 -1.51
CA LEU A 49 7.61 19.15 -2.61
C LEU A 49 6.67 20.31 -2.28
N PHE A 50 5.72 20.12 -1.35
CA PHE A 50 4.66 21.07 -1.04
C PHE A 50 4.77 21.55 0.41
N ASP A 51 5.37 22.73 0.58
CA ASP A 51 5.62 23.39 1.87
C ASP A 51 4.36 23.88 2.59
N PHE A 52 3.27 24.07 1.86
CA PHE A 52 1.97 24.47 2.41
C PHE A 52 1.26 23.33 3.16
N LEU A 53 1.70 22.07 3.02
CA LEU A 53 1.10 20.96 3.73
C LEU A 53 1.51 21.02 5.22
N PRO A 54 0.54 21.02 6.16
CA PRO A 54 0.85 20.99 7.58
C PRO A 54 1.76 19.82 7.93
N TYR A 55 2.88 20.09 8.63
CA TYR A 55 3.83 19.03 8.95
C TYR A 55 3.15 17.90 9.74
N CYS A 56 3.20 16.72 9.16
CA CYS A 56 2.65 15.50 9.74
C CYS A 56 3.77 14.50 9.90
N LYS A 57 4.04 14.06 11.14
CA LYS A 57 5.11 13.08 11.40
C LYS A 57 4.70 11.72 10.82
N PRO A 58 5.37 11.19 9.77
CA PRO A 58 5.06 9.87 9.27
C PRO A 58 5.40 8.82 10.34
N PRO A 59 4.63 7.72 10.44
CA PRO A 59 4.96 6.64 11.36
C PRO A 59 6.33 6.08 10.97
N PRO A 60 7.14 5.55 11.91
CA PRO A 60 8.39 4.91 11.56
C PRO A 60 8.12 3.77 10.54
N PRO A 61 9.00 3.57 9.55
CA PRO A 61 8.85 2.43 8.65
C PRO A 61 8.76 1.15 9.49
N PRO A 62 7.93 0.17 9.10
CA PRO A 62 7.82 -1.07 9.83
C PRO A 62 9.23 -1.66 9.95
N HIS A 63 9.66 -1.90 11.20
CA HIS A 63 10.95 -2.47 11.49
C HIS A 63 11.03 -3.75 10.66
N ARG A 64 11.96 -3.82 9.71
CA ARG A 64 12.36 -5.10 9.15
C ARG A 64 12.89 -5.84 10.37
N ASP A 65 12.12 -6.79 10.89
CA ASP A 65 12.70 -7.79 11.76
C ASP A 65 13.83 -8.38 10.94
N SER A 66 15.05 -7.98 11.26
CA SER A 66 16.24 -8.64 10.79
C SER A 66 16.05 -10.08 11.18
N HIS A 67 15.68 -10.92 10.21
CA HIS A 67 15.82 -12.36 10.35
C HIS A 67 17.32 -12.65 10.42
N ALA A 68 17.90 -12.34 11.58
CA ALA A 68 19.16 -12.88 12.03
C ALA A 68 18.92 -14.38 12.21
N GLY A 69 19.63 -15.19 11.40
CA GLY A 69 19.65 -16.64 11.53
C GLY A 69 19.06 -17.39 10.35
N SER A 70 19.64 -17.23 9.16
CA SER A 70 19.78 -18.42 8.31
C SER A 70 20.85 -19.30 8.96
N PRO A 71 20.56 -20.55 9.37
CA PRO A 71 21.62 -21.46 9.74
C PRO A 71 22.42 -21.78 8.48
N SER A 72 23.68 -21.36 8.49
CA SER A 72 24.70 -21.76 7.53
C SER A 72 24.76 -23.28 7.47
N LEU A 73 24.17 -23.88 6.43
CA LEU A 73 24.44 -25.27 6.11
C LEU A 73 25.88 -25.35 5.62
N LEU A 74 26.71 -25.93 6.48
CA LEU A 74 28.08 -26.30 6.19
C LEU A 74 28.15 -27.02 4.85
N ARG A 75 28.96 -26.44 3.96
CA ARG A 75 29.69 -27.11 2.89
C ARG A 75 30.27 -28.43 3.41
N GLN A 76 29.81 -29.54 2.86
CA GLN A 76 30.56 -30.80 2.85
C GLN A 76 30.73 -31.30 1.40
N PRO A 77 31.89 -31.92 1.09
CA PRO A 77 32.44 -32.00 -0.25
C PRO A 77 31.87 -33.12 -1.12
N LEU A 78 32.05 -32.95 -2.43
CA LEU A 78 31.74 -33.90 -3.50
C LEU A 78 32.48 -35.25 -3.33
N SER A 79 31.78 -36.33 -3.63
CA SER A 79 32.39 -37.57 -4.14
C SER A 79 31.59 -38.10 -5.34
N ALA A 80 32.20 -38.00 -6.52
CA ALA A 80 32.28 -38.98 -7.61
C ALA A 80 30.99 -39.77 -7.95
N ALA A 81 30.38 -39.58 -9.12
CA ALA A 81 30.66 -40.27 -10.40
C ALA A 81 29.27 -40.64 -10.97
N THR A 82 28.90 -40.70 -12.24
CA THR A 82 29.54 -40.71 -13.56
C THR A 82 28.57 -40.04 -14.55
N SER A 83 29.05 -39.81 -15.77
CA SER A 83 28.26 -39.49 -16.97
C SER A 83 27.08 -40.44 -17.16
N ASP A 84 25.98 -39.96 -17.75
CA ASP A 84 25.72 -40.23 -19.17
C ASP A 84 24.54 -39.42 -19.69
N ASP A 85 24.60 -39.28 -21.00
CA ASP A 85 23.93 -38.41 -21.93
C ASP A 85 22.55 -38.94 -22.37
N ASP A 86 21.77 -37.99 -22.87
CA ASP A 86 20.77 -38.11 -23.93
C ASP A 86 19.33 -38.64 -23.75
N SER A 87 18.47 -37.84 -24.39
CA SER A 87 17.25 -38.16 -25.14
C SER A 87 15.87 -38.22 -24.47
N TYR A 88 15.06 -37.25 -24.93
CA TYR A 88 13.60 -37.24 -25.03
C TYR A 88 13.00 -38.60 -25.48
N VAL A 89 11.80 -38.96 -25.00
CA VAL A 89 10.56 -39.09 -25.81
C VAL A 89 9.38 -39.49 -24.90
N PHE A 90 8.24 -38.87 -25.21
CA PHE A 90 6.87 -39.06 -24.74
C PHE A 90 6.36 -40.50 -24.91
N ASP A 91 5.73 -41.09 -23.88
CA ASP A 91 4.56 -41.93 -24.13
C ASP A 91 3.63 -42.03 -22.91
N THR A 92 2.33 -42.03 -23.19
CA THR A 92 1.23 -42.20 -22.22
C THR A 92 0.59 -43.58 -22.42
N PRO A 93 -0.55 -43.93 -21.79
CA PRO A 93 -0.64 -44.69 -20.55
C PRO A 93 -1.32 -46.07 -20.75
N ALA A 94 -1.13 -47.04 -19.84
CA ALA A 94 -1.94 -48.26 -19.86
C ALA A 94 -1.96 -49.04 -18.53
N TYR A 95 -3.19 -49.17 -17.99
CA TYR A 95 -3.76 -50.28 -17.21
C TYR A 95 -2.96 -50.83 -16.00
N ALA A 96 -3.32 -50.44 -14.78
CA ALA A 96 -4.33 -51.11 -13.93
C ALA A 96 -3.93 -52.50 -13.43
N HIS A 97 -3.55 -52.60 -12.14
CA HIS A 97 -3.88 -53.71 -11.23
C HIS A 97 -3.56 -53.28 -9.78
N GLY A 98 -4.59 -53.30 -8.90
CA GLY A 98 -4.40 -53.32 -7.43
C GLY A 98 -3.99 -54.73 -6.95
N PRO A 99 -3.82 -54.99 -5.63
CA PRO A 99 -4.63 -54.44 -4.54
C PRO A 99 -3.86 -53.96 -3.28
N ALA A 100 -4.66 -53.48 -2.33
CA ALA A 100 -4.37 -52.84 -1.05
C ALA A 100 -3.33 -53.50 -0.13
N THR A 101 -2.64 -52.67 0.66
CA THR A 101 -2.65 -52.69 2.14
C THR A 101 -1.80 -51.55 2.72
N ALA A 102 -2.07 -51.23 4.00
CA ALA A 102 -1.36 -50.31 4.89
C ALA A 102 -1.80 -48.83 4.85
N ALA A 103 -2.87 -48.58 5.62
CA ALA A 103 -3.13 -47.31 6.26
C ALA A 103 -1.91 -46.85 7.08
N ALA A 104 -1.33 -45.72 6.71
CA ALA A 104 -0.47 -44.94 7.60
C ALA A 104 -0.97 -43.50 7.57
N ALA A 105 -1.55 -43.09 8.69
CA ALA A 105 -2.00 -41.73 8.93
C ALA A 105 -0.80 -40.78 8.98
N TYR A 106 -0.64 -39.94 7.97
CA TYR A 106 0.12 -38.70 8.07
C TYR A 106 -0.86 -37.54 8.15
N GLY A 107 -1.11 -37.12 9.38
CA GLY A 107 -1.71 -35.82 9.66
C GLY A 107 -0.69 -34.70 9.45
N LEU A 108 -1.23 -33.52 9.10
CA LEU A 108 -0.62 -32.20 9.26
C LEU A 108 0.52 -31.85 8.26
N ALA A 109 0.53 -30.75 7.52
CA ALA A 109 -0.15 -29.48 7.68
C ALA A 109 -0.55 -28.92 6.30
N LYS A 110 -1.86 -28.79 6.07
CA LYS A 110 -2.39 -27.94 5.00
C LYS A 110 -2.16 -26.50 5.45
N THR A 111 -1.10 -25.84 4.96
CA THR A 111 -0.97 -24.38 5.04
C THR A 111 -2.13 -23.81 4.24
N ARG A 112 -3.28 -23.67 4.90
CA ARG A 112 -4.39 -22.87 4.43
C ARG A 112 -3.85 -21.46 4.49
N SER A 113 -3.35 -20.97 3.36
CA SER A 113 -3.25 -19.55 3.07
C SER A 113 -4.66 -19.00 3.24
N ALA A 114 -5.00 -18.62 4.47
CA ALA A 114 -6.28 -18.06 4.80
C ALA A 114 -6.40 -16.82 3.94
N SER A 115 -7.29 -16.86 2.96
CA SER A 115 -7.71 -15.72 2.19
C SER A 115 -8.29 -14.72 3.20
N ARG A 116 -7.43 -13.83 3.71
CA ARG A 116 -7.86 -12.71 4.54
C ARG A 116 -8.94 -11.99 3.74
N PRO A 117 -10.14 -11.76 4.29
CA PRO A 117 -11.21 -11.12 3.56
C PRO A 117 -10.71 -9.76 3.06
N ARG A 118 -10.87 -9.50 1.76
CA ARG A 118 -10.39 -8.28 1.09
C ARG A 118 -10.83 -6.99 1.80
N SER A 119 -11.98 -7.00 2.47
CA SER A 119 -12.47 -5.84 3.24
C SER A 119 -11.51 -5.42 4.37
N ARG A 120 -10.90 -6.38 5.09
CA ARG A 120 -9.94 -6.10 6.16
C ARG A 120 -8.65 -5.48 5.63
N ARG A 121 -8.22 -5.83 4.41
CA ARG A 121 -7.04 -5.19 3.77
C ARG A 121 -7.31 -3.73 3.44
N SER A 122 -8.41 -3.43 2.74
CA SER A 122 -8.73 -2.04 2.37
C SER A 122 -8.86 -1.08 3.56
N SER A 123 -9.44 -1.56 4.67
CA SER A 123 -9.54 -0.78 5.91
C SER A 123 -8.15 -0.49 6.51
N ASN A 124 -7.22 -1.43 6.39
CA ASN A 124 -5.87 -1.27 6.94
C ASN A 124 -5.00 -0.35 6.07
N ASP A 125 -5.20 -0.36 4.75
CA ASP A 125 -4.44 0.49 3.82
C ASP A 125 -4.83 1.97 3.97
N MET A 126 -6.11 2.29 4.21
CA MET A 126 -6.51 3.67 4.54
C MET A 126 -5.92 4.16 5.86
N ARG A 127 -5.91 3.31 6.89
CA ARG A 127 -5.29 3.64 8.18
C ARG A 127 -3.79 3.90 8.07
N ALA A 128 -3.11 3.30 7.10
CA ALA A 128 -1.69 3.58 6.85
C ALA A 128 -1.43 5.03 6.42
N GLN A 129 -2.46 5.73 5.95
CA GLN A 129 -2.40 7.13 5.53
C GLN A 129 -2.86 8.08 6.65
N ASP A 130 -3.32 7.60 7.81
CA ASP A 130 -3.92 8.40 8.91
C ASP A 130 -3.03 9.57 9.35
N TRP A 131 -1.71 9.40 9.28
CA TRP A 131 -0.74 10.43 9.62
C TRP A 131 -0.78 11.64 8.70
N SER A 132 -1.15 11.48 7.42
CA SER A 132 -1.12 12.56 6.44
C SER A 132 -2.45 13.32 6.40
N VAL A 133 -2.41 14.66 6.26
CA VAL A 133 -3.61 15.47 5.98
C VAL A 133 -4.27 15.13 4.65
N VAL A 134 -3.47 14.71 3.67
CA VAL A 134 -3.93 14.31 2.34
C VAL A 134 -3.96 12.79 2.25
N LYS A 135 -5.01 12.24 1.64
CA LYS A 135 -5.25 10.81 1.41
C LYS A 135 -5.28 10.49 -0.07
N LEU A 136 -4.92 9.27 -0.41
CA LEU A 136 -4.97 8.71 -1.74
C LEU A 136 -6.08 7.65 -1.80
N LEU A 137 -7.00 7.81 -2.75
CA LEU A 137 -8.11 6.89 -2.98
C LEU A 137 -8.13 6.46 -4.45
N GLU A 138 -8.54 5.23 -4.72
CA GLU A 138 -8.71 4.69 -6.07
C GLU A 138 -10.17 4.66 -6.45
N GLU A 139 -10.45 4.99 -7.70
CA GLU A 139 -11.75 4.71 -8.28
C GLU A 139 -11.95 3.19 -8.37
N TYR A 140 -13.18 2.75 -8.09
CA TYR A 140 -13.58 1.36 -8.22
C TYR A 140 -14.92 1.31 -8.96
N ASP A 141 -14.95 0.63 -10.10
CA ASP A 141 -16.17 0.32 -10.83
C ASP A 141 -16.43 -1.19 -10.72
N PRO A 142 -17.55 -1.62 -10.10
CA PRO A 142 -17.89 -3.04 -9.98
C PRO A 142 -18.33 -3.70 -11.30
N LEU A 143 -18.75 -2.93 -12.30
CA LEU A 143 -19.29 -3.46 -13.56
C LEU A 143 -18.19 -3.80 -14.57
N ASN A 144 -17.03 -3.20 -14.41
CA ASN A 144 -15.87 -3.48 -15.23
C ASN A 144 -14.89 -4.32 -14.40
N LEU A 145 -14.53 -5.50 -14.90
CA LEU A 145 -13.59 -6.42 -14.23
C LEU A 145 -12.32 -6.67 -15.04
N ASP A 146 -12.25 -6.12 -16.26
CA ASP A 146 -11.17 -6.38 -17.22
C ASP A 146 -9.96 -5.48 -16.97
N GLU A 147 -10.20 -4.26 -16.47
CA GLU A 147 -9.13 -3.31 -16.17
C GLU A 147 -8.50 -3.58 -14.80
N VAL A 148 -7.17 -3.70 -14.80
CA VAL A 148 -6.36 -3.90 -13.59
C VAL A 148 -6.34 -2.64 -12.70
N SER A 149 -6.43 -1.46 -13.30
CA SER A 149 -6.54 -0.18 -12.60
C SER A 149 -7.51 0.75 -13.32
N ARG A 150 -8.27 1.53 -12.55
CA ARG A 150 -9.16 2.55 -13.12
C ARG A 150 -8.37 3.75 -13.65
N PRO A 151 -8.91 4.47 -14.65
CA PRO A 151 -8.27 5.63 -15.24
C PRO A 151 -8.02 6.77 -14.24
N TYR A 152 -8.69 6.73 -13.08
CA TYR A 152 -8.58 7.79 -12.08
C TYR A 152 -8.30 7.26 -10.68
N ALA A 153 -7.62 8.12 -9.94
CA ALA A 153 -7.52 8.09 -8.49
C ALA A 153 -7.90 9.48 -7.97
N TYR A 154 -7.93 9.64 -6.66
CA TYR A 154 -8.25 10.89 -5.99
C TYR A 154 -7.16 11.21 -4.97
N VAL A 155 -6.82 12.49 -4.92
CA VAL A 155 -6.02 13.08 -3.85
C VAL A 155 -6.97 13.93 -3.05
N ALA A 156 -7.20 13.55 -1.79
CA ALA A 156 -8.30 14.04 -0.99
C ALA A 156 -7.81 14.63 0.34
N ASP A 157 -8.28 15.83 0.68
CA ASP A 157 -8.10 16.46 1.99
C ASP A 157 -9.19 16.02 2.99
N TYR A 158 -10.34 15.56 2.47
CA TYR A 158 -11.41 14.93 3.25
C TYR A 158 -11.76 13.56 2.69
N LEU A 159 -11.77 12.54 3.56
CA LEU A 159 -12.11 11.17 3.18
C LEU A 159 -12.85 10.50 4.33
N VAL A 160 -14.10 10.10 4.10
CA VAL A 160 -14.93 9.39 5.07
C VAL A 160 -15.46 8.12 4.45
N ARG A 161 -15.32 7.01 5.19
CA ARG A 161 -15.92 5.74 4.79
C ARG A 161 -17.42 5.78 5.04
N VAL A 162 -18.20 5.49 4.00
CA VAL A 162 -19.65 5.39 4.08
C VAL A 162 -20.01 3.92 4.18
N ASP A 163 -20.43 3.50 5.38
CA ASP A 163 -21.04 2.19 5.61
C ASP A 163 -22.58 2.30 5.45
N LEU A 164 -23.28 1.17 5.50
CA LEU A 164 -24.73 1.09 5.19
C LEU A 164 -25.64 1.92 6.12
N SER A 165 -25.15 2.38 7.27
CA SER A 165 -25.92 3.13 8.26
C SER A 165 -25.57 4.62 8.31
N VAL A 166 -24.66 5.11 7.46
CA VAL A 166 -24.19 6.51 7.51
C VAL A 166 -25.12 7.39 6.69
N SER A 167 -25.62 8.46 7.29
CA SER A 167 -26.38 9.50 6.57
C SER A 167 -25.42 10.37 5.76
N ILE A 168 -25.51 10.31 4.43
CA ILE A 168 -24.67 11.12 3.53
C ILE A 168 -24.92 12.61 3.75
N VAL A 169 -26.17 13.01 4.00
CA VAL A 169 -26.54 14.41 4.22
C VAL A 169 -25.87 14.97 5.47
N GLU A 170 -25.82 14.18 6.55
CA GLU A 170 -25.15 14.58 7.79
C GLU A 170 -23.63 14.69 7.60
N GLU A 171 -23.02 13.75 6.88
CA GLU A 171 -21.59 13.80 6.57
C GLU A 171 -21.22 14.99 5.66
N MET A 172 -22.09 15.34 4.70
CA MET A 172 -21.92 16.54 3.88
C MET A 172 -22.01 17.81 4.73
N GLN A 173 -22.95 17.87 5.67
CA GLN A 173 -23.09 19.01 6.58
C GLN A 173 -21.84 19.16 7.47
N ARG A 174 -21.35 18.06 8.06
CA ARG A 174 -20.10 18.06 8.85
C ARG A 174 -18.90 18.55 8.04
N TYR A 175 -18.83 18.14 6.78
CA TYR A 175 -17.78 18.61 5.87
C TYR A 175 -17.88 20.13 5.64
N GLU A 176 -19.06 20.66 5.34
CA GLU A 176 -19.27 22.09 5.13
C GLU A 176 -18.95 22.94 6.36
N GLU A 177 -19.32 22.47 7.56
CA GLU A 177 -18.99 23.11 8.83
C GLU A 177 -17.48 23.16 9.07
N ARG A 178 -16.78 22.06 8.77
CA ARG A 178 -15.31 21.99 8.87
C ARG A 178 -14.63 22.95 7.88
N VAL A 179 -15.04 22.95 6.61
CA VAL A 179 -14.48 23.85 5.59
C VAL A 179 -14.69 25.32 5.99
N ARG A 180 -15.84 25.64 6.59
CA ARG A 180 -16.12 26.98 7.11
C ARG A 180 -15.16 27.34 8.25
N ALA A 181 -15.00 26.47 9.23
CA ALA A 181 -14.09 26.69 10.36
C ALA A 181 -12.62 26.85 9.91
N ASP A 182 -12.16 26.02 8.96
CA ASP A 182 -10.80 26.10 8.43
C ASP A 182 -10.57 27.40 7.64
N ARG A 183 -11.58 27.91 6.91
CA ARG A 183 -11.50 29.24 6.24
C ARG A 183 -11.40 30.40 7.23
N ASP A 184 -12.01 30.26 8.40
CA ASP A 184 -12.01 31.29 9.44
C ASP A 184 -10.74 31.24 10.32
N THR A 185 -9.91 30.21 10.15
CA THR A 185 -8.63 30.07 10.86
C THR A 185 -7.53 30.77 10.04
N PRO A 186 -6.93 31.88 10.52
CA PRO A 186 -5.86 32.55 9.78
C PRO A 186 -4.65 31.61 9.66
N ALA A 187 -4.06 31.54 8.46
CA ALA A 187 -2.85 30.76 8.20
C ALA A 187 -1.75 31.16 9.20
N MET A 188 -1.44 30.26 10.13
CA MET A 188 -0.37 30.44 11.13
C MET A 188 0.92 30.77 10.40
N THR A 189 1.39 32.00 10.59
CA THR A 189 2.69 32.46 10.12
C THR A 189 3.75 31.61 10.84
N GLY A 190 4.57 30.90 10.07
CA GLY A 190 5.69 30.12 10.63
C GLY A 190 6.60 31.00 11.50
N PRO A 191 7.37 30.39 12.44
CA PRO A 191 8.24 31.14 13.32
C PRO A 191 9.25 31.95 12.49
N ARG A 192 9.21 33.29 12.64
CA ARG A 192 10.21 34.20 12.09
C ARG A 192 11.56 33.89 12.74
N SER A 193 12.43 33.21 12.02
CA SER A 193 13.84 33.08 12.37
C SER A 193 14.55 34.39 12.05
N ASP A 194 14.38 35.40 12.90
CA ASP A 194 15.21 36.63 12.93
C ASP A 194 15.45 37.00 14.41
N GLU A 195 16.29 36.22 15.09
CA GLU A 195 16.88 36.61 16.38
C GLU A 195 18.32 36.09 16.49
N THR A 196 19.17 36.45 15.51
CA THR A 196 20.63 36.31 15.64
C THR A 196 21.34 37.54 15.06
N ALA A 197 21.10 38.70 15.67
CA ALA A 197 21.94 39.88 15.46
C ALA A 197 21.85 40.87 16.63
N GLN A 198 22.52 40.62 17.76
CA GLN A 198 23.12 41.66 18.63
C GLN A 198 23.76 41.06 19.90
N ALA A 199 24.97 40.52 19.79
CA ALA A 199 25.85 40.31 20.94
C ALA A 199 27.31 40.13 20.49
N ALA A 200 27.85 41.09 19.73
CA ALA A 200 29.28 41.17 19.44
C ALA A 200 29.66 42.59 18.96
N ALA A 201 29.51 43.59 19.82
CA ALA A 201 30.20 44.88 19.70
C ALA A 201 29.99 45.71 20.97
N VAL A 202 30.78 45.42 22.02
CA VAL A 202 31.30 46.41 22.98
C VAL A 202 32.66 45.90 23.45
#